data_AF-A3V6Y4-F1
#
_entry.id   AF-A3V6Y4-F1
#
_cell.length_a   1.000
_cell.length_b   1.000
_cell.length_c   1.000
_cell.angle_alpha   90.00
_cell.angle_beta   90.00
_cell.angle_gamma   90.00
#
_symmetry.space_group_name_H-M   'P 1'
#
loop_
_entity.id
_entity.type
_entity.pdbx_description
1 polymer ?
#
loop_
_entity_poly.entity_id
_entity_poly.type
_entity_poly.pdbx_seq_one_letter_code
_entity_poly.pdbx_strand_id
1 'polypeptide(L)'
;MTVAFRKQGNQWQAVTLLGPMPGLNLQVQADGCWSGRFVPGVLLSYPFQLSPDCTTLAFWPDYTPEIAGIKGVEPLFVDGQLSTVLAAALAFLQVQQQAMNRLGLVLSWLAQRNLLQAWQIPEVVETPHLARYTGLFAVDRNRLEALDEADWFALHRIMPVSTVLTVVNAHLSSLDHARVFNLHSSDMGLASVRHINPDMRPRDGEL
;
A
#
# COMPACT_ATOMS: atom_id res chain seq x y z
N MET A 1 -3.43 11.62 1.86
CA MET A 1 -2.95 10.62 0.88
C MET A 1 -4.16 9.97 0.23
N THR A 2 -4.01 9.54 -1.02
CA THR A 2 -5.05 8.83 -1.76
C THR A 2 -4.96 7.33 -1.50
N VAL A 3 -6.10 6.70 -1.23
CA VAL A 3 -6.26 5.26 -1.15
C VAL A 3 -7.15 4.82 -2.31
N ALA A 4 -6.73 3.80 -3.04
CA ALA A 4 -7.50 3.16 -4.10
C ALA A 4 -7.49 1.64 -3.88
N PHE A 5 -8.29 0.91 -4.66
CA PHE A 5 -8.29 -0.56 -4.62
C PHE A 5 -7.63 -1.13 -5.86
N ARG A 6 -6.95 -2.27 -5.70
CA ARG A 6 -6.34 -3.00 -6.81
C ARG A 6 -6.51 -4.50 -6.59
N LYS A 7 -6.67 -5.24 -7.69
CA LYS A 7 -6.56 -6.69 -7.70
C LYS A 7 -5.12 -7.09 -8.03
N GLN A 8 -4.48 -7.87 -7.16
CA GLN A 8 -3.16 -8.46 -7.37
C GLN A 8 -3.29 -9.98 -7.31
N GLY A 9 -3.03 -10.65 -8.43
CA GLY A 9 -3.36 -12.07 -8.59
C GLY A 9 -4.85 -12.30 -8.33
N ASN A 10 -5.17 -13.12 -7.33
CA ASN A 10 -6.57 -13.37 -6.93
C ASN A 10 -7.02 -12.58 -5.69
N GLN A 11 -6.19 -11.70 -5.15
CA GLN A 11 -6.49 -10.95 -3.93
C GLN A 11 -6.81 -9.49 -4.25
N TRP A 12 -7.79 -8.94 -3.54
CA TRP A 12 -8.09 -7.52 -3.55
C TRP A 12 -7.41 -6.84 -2.38
N GLN A 13 -6.87 -5.65 -2.60
CA GLN A 13 -6.20 -4.88 -1.55
C GLN A 13 -6.40 -3.37 -1.72
N ALA A 14 -6.30 -2.67 -0.60
CA ALA A 14 -6.12 -1.23 -0.59
C ALA A 14 -4.66 -0.89 -0.90
N VAL A 15 -4.47 0.12 -1.75
CA VAL A 15 -3.17 0.67 -2.11
C VAL A 15 -3.19 2.18 -1.91
N THR A 16 -2.07 2.73 -1.46
CA THR A 16 -1.89 4.17 -1.42
C THR A 16 -1.10 4.63 -2.64
N LEU A 17 -1.55 5.72 -3.26
CA LEU A 17 -0.80 6.38 -4.33
C LEU A 17 0.17 7.38 -3.72
N LEU A 18 1.43 7.30 -4.16
CA LEU A 18 2.52 8.17 -3.69
C LEU A 18 2.95 9.21 -4.75
N GLY A 19 2.47 9.08 -5.98
CA GLY A 19 2.74 10.02 -7.06
C GLY A 19 1.80 9.81 -8.26
N PRO A 20 1.92 10.63 -9.32
CA PRO A 20 1.06 10.56 -10.51
C PRO A 20 1.34 9.36 -11.42
N MET A 21 2.52 8.75 -11.32
CA MET A 21 2.96 7.63 -12.16
C MET A 21 3.75 6.59 -11.37
N PRO A 22 3.88 5.34 -11.86
CA PRO A 22 4.75 4.34 -11.27
C PRO A 22 6.21 4.80 -11.17
N GLY A 23 6.90 4.40 -10.10
CA GLY A 23 8.31 4.74 -9.87
C GLY A 23 8.56 6.16 -9.33
N LEU A 24 7.52 6.98 -9.16
CA LEU A 24 7.62 8.32 -8.59
C LEU A 24 6.92 8.40 -7.23
N ASN A 25 7.64 8.89 -6.23
CA ASN A 25 7.12 9.15 -4.88
C ASN A 25 7.29 10.64 -4.55
N LEU A 26 6.19 11.38 -4.50
CA LEU A 26 6.16 12.81 -4.17
C LEU A 26 6.17 13.09 -2.66
N GLN A 27 6.12 12.05 -1.83
CA GLN A 27 6.19 12.17 -0.37
C GLN A 27 7.63 12.06 0.15
N VAL A 28 8.61 11.87 -0.72
CA VAL A 28 10.03 11.79 -0.36
C VAL A 28 10.73 13.03 -0.94
N GLN A 29 11.39 13.78 -0.06
CA GLN A 29 12.15 14.98 -0.42
C GLN A 29 13.51 14.60 -1.04
N ALA A 30 14.19 15.59 -1.63
CA ALA A 30 15.49 15.40 -2.27
C ALA A 30 16.59 14.91 -1.30
N ASP A 31 16.44 15.17 0.00
CA ASP A 31 17.31 14.70 1.07
C ASP A 31 16.95 13.29 1.59
N GLY A 32 15.90 12.67 1.04
CA GLY A 32 15.40 11.36 1.45
C GLY A 32 14.39 11.39 2.61
N CYS A 33 14.08 12.57 3.16
CA CYS A 33 13.12 12.69 4.25
C CYS A 33 11.67 12.53 3.76
N TRP A 34 10.83 11.93 4.60
CA TRP A 34 9.39 11.83 4.34
C TRP A 34 8.69 13.16 4.64
N SER A 35 7.98 13.72 3.67
CA SER A 35 7.23 14.99 3.79
C SER A 35 5.74 14.82 4.07
N GLY A 36 5.22 13.59 3.97
CA GLY A 36 3.80 13.30 4.17
C GLY A 36 3.38 13.35 5.65
N ARG A 37 2.14 13.75 5.91
CA ARG A 37 1.57 13.80 7.29
C ARG A 37 1.41 12.44 7.96
N PHE A 38 1.42 11.37 7.18
CA PHE A 38 1.27 10.00 7.64
C PHE A 38 2.27 9.15 6.87
N VAL A 39 2.84 8.12 7.51
CA VAL A 39 3.71 7.14 6.86
C VAL A 39 2.89 5.85 6.71
N PRO A 40 2.70 5.33 5.48
CA PRO A 40 1.99 4.07 5.26
C PRO A 40 2.58 2.92 6.09
N GLY A 41 1.72 2.05 6.63
CA GLY A 41 2.14 0.94 7.51
C GLY A 41 3.20 0.02 6.90
N VAL A 42 3.13 -0.21 5.58
CA VAL A 42 4.16 -0.99 4.86
C VAL A 42 5.55 -0.33 4.97
N LEU A 43 5.65 1.00 4.92
CA LEU A 43 6.92 1.69 5.08
C LEU A 43 7.37 1.71 6.55
N LEU A 44 6.43 1.81 7.50
CA LEU A 44 6.73 1.72 8.94
C LEU A 44 7.30 0.36 9.35
N SER A 45 6.98 -0.70 8.60
CA SER A 45 7.49 -2.04 8.90
C SER A 45 8.94 -2.26 8.51
N TYR A 46 9.55 -1.38 7.71
CA TYR A 46 10.96 -1.50 7.33
C TYR A 46 11.87 -1.60 8.57
N PRO A 47 12.86 -2.52 8.58
CA PRO A 47 13.31 -3.37 7.47
C PRO A 47 12.63 -4.75 7.42
N PHE A 48 11.55 -4.95 8.17
CA PHE A 48 10.88 -6.23 8.33
C PHE A 48 9.64 -6.35 7.46
N GLN A 49 9.35 -7.58 7.05
CA GLN A 49 8.12 -7.98 6.39
C GLN A 49 7.75 -9.41 6.81
N LEU A 50 6.54 -9.85 6.50
CA LEU A 50 6.22 -11.27 6.61
C LEU A 50 6.69 -12.00 5.36
N SER A 51 7.08 -13.26 5.53
CA SER A 51 7.25 -14.20 4.43
C SER A 51 5.97 -14.30 3.58
N PRO A 52 6.05 -14.75 2.32
CA PRO A 52 4.87 -14.94 1.47
C PRO A 52 3.79 -15.87 2.08
N ASP A 53 4.20 -16.83 2.92
CA ASP A 53 3.27 -17.71 3.65
C ASP A 53 2.66 -17.04 4.91
N CYS A 54 3.06 -15.81 5.22
CA CYS A 54 2.65 -15.02 6.37
C CYS A 54 2.97 -15.65 7.74
N THR A 55 3.90 -16.60 7.81
CA THR A 55 4.21 -17.34 9.06
C THR A 55 5.51 -16.92 9.72
N THR A 56 6.46 -16.36 8.97
CA THR A 56 7.78 -15.98 9.48
C THR A 56 8.11 -14.54 9.13
N LEU A 57 9.04 -13.97 9.90
CA LEU A 57 9.55 -12.63 9.66
C LEU A 57 10.75 -12.72 8.72
N ALA A 58 10.76 -11.85 7.72
CA ALA A 58 11.82 -11.74 6.73
C ALA A 58 12.30 -10.30 6.62
N PHE A 59 13.51 -10.12 6.11
CA PHE A 59 13.98 -8.81 5.68
C PHE A 59 13.41 -8.42 4.34
N TRP A 60 13.39 -7.12 4.07
CA TRP A 60 13.17 -6.60 2.73
C TRP A 60 14.31 -7.05 1.80
N PRO A 61 14.06 -7.29 0.50
CA PRO A 61 15.03 -7.92 -0.42
C PRO A 61 16.41 -7.24 -0.46
N ASP A 62 16.45 -5.91 -0.34
CA ASP A 62 17.68 -5.13 -0.44
C ASP A 62 18.25 -4.71 0.93
N TYR A 63 17.68 -5.21 2.02
CA TYR A 63 18.16 -4.89 3.37
C TYR A 63 19.29 -5.84 3.79
N THR A 64 20.42 -5.25 4.20
CA THR A 64 21.54 -5.98 4.79
C THR A 64 21.59 -5.70 6.29
N PRO A 65 21.38 -6.70 7.17
CA PRO A 65 21.45 -6.51 8.60
C PRO A 65 22.87 -6.20 9.06
N GLU A 66 22.99 -5.35 10.07
CA GLU A 66 24.27 -5.07 10.74
C GLU A 66 24.72 -6.26 11.59
N ILE A 67 26.03 -6.39 11.79
CA ILE A 67 26.62 -7.49 12.57
C ILE A 67 26.31 -7.27 14.06
N ALA A 68 25.68 -8.27 14.69
CA ALA A 68 25.43 -8.26 16.12
C ALA A 68 26.73 -8.17 16.94
N GLY A 69 26.71 -7.43 18.05
CA GLY A 69 27.88 -7.22 18.92
C GLY A 69 28.65 -5.93 18.66
N ILE A 70 28.29 -5.17 17.61
CA ILE A 70 28.73 -3.77 17.44
C ILE A 70 27.97 -2.88 18.43
N LYS A 71 28.66 -1.89 19.03
CA LYS A 71 28.04 -0.94 19.96
C LYS A 71 26.91 -0.18 19.27
N GLY A 72 25.70 -0.28 19.81
CA GLY A 72 24.51 0.38 19.27
C GLY A 72 23.64 -0.50 18.36
N VAL A 73 24.10 -1.72 18.02
CA VAL A 73 23.29 -2.71 17.29
C VAL A 73 22.57 -3.60 18.28
N GLU A 74 21.24 -3.51 18.29
CA GLU A 74 20.42 -4.41 19.11
C GLU A 74 20.37 -5.80 18.47
N PRO A 75 20.63 -6.88 19.24
CA PRO A 75 20.53 -8.22 18.69
C PRO A 75 19.07 -8.55 18.33
N LEU A 76 18.88 -9.27 17.23
CA LEU A 76 17.57 -9.77 16.80
C LEU A 76 17.04 -10.86 17.74
N PHE A 77 17.95 -11.61 18.37
CA PHE A 77 17.64 -12.69 19.31
C PHE A 77 18.42 -12.52 20.61
N VAL A 78 17.76 -12.84 21.73
CA VAL A 78 18.36 -12.92 23.07
C VAL A 78 17.99 -14.28 23.63
N ASP A 79 18.99 -15.09 24.02
CA ASP A 79 18.80 -16.44 24.55
C ASP A 79 17.94 -17.36 23.67
N GLY A 80 18.07 -17.23 22.34
CA GLY A 80 17.31 -18.01 21.36
C GLY A 80 15.85 -17.59 21.17
N GLN A 81 15.40 -16.53 21.84
CA GLN A 81 14.09 -15.90 21.66
C GLN A 81 14.21 -14.60 20.87
N LEU A 82 13.12 -14.14 20.24
CA LEU A 82 13.07 -12.83 19.59
C LEU A 82 13.36 -11.73 20.63
N SER A 83 14.16 -10.72 20.24
CA SER A 83 14.29 -9.50 21.05
C SER A 83 12.96 -8.75 21.15
N THR A 84 12.84 -7.87 22.13
CA THR A 84 11.62 -7.07 22.35
C THR A 84 11.21 -6.29 21.11
N VAL A 85 12.18 -5.70 20.41
CA VAL A 85 11.95 -4.95 19.16
C VAL A 85 11.44 -5.87 18.05
N LEU A 86 12.07 -7.04 17.87
CA LEU A 86 11.67 -7.97 16.82
C LEU A 86 10.29 -8.59 17.09
N ALA A 87 9.99 -8.90 18.35
CA ALA A 87 8.68 -9.39 18.77
C ALA A 87 7.57 -8.34 18.52
N ALA A 88 7.85 -7.06 18.81
CA ALA A 88 6.91 -5.97 18.51
C ALA A 88 6.69 -5.77 17.00
N ALA A 89 7.76 -5.86 16.20
CA ALA A 89 7.67 -5.79 14.74
C ALA A 89 6.83 -6.95 14.16
N LEU A 90 7.05 -8.18 14.64
CA LEU A 90 6.26 -9.34 14.25
C LEU A 90 4.78 -9.16 14.61
N ALA A 91 4.47 -8.71 15.83
CA ALA A 91 3.10 -8.47 16.26
C ALA A 91 2.40 -7.40 15.40
N PHE A 92 3.09 -6.30 15.11
CA PHE A 92 2.58 -5.24 14.22
C PHE A 92 2.25 -5.79 12.82
N LEU A 93 3.20 -6.51 12.22
CA LEU A 93 3.04 -7.11 10.90
C LEU A 93 1.88 -8.12 10.83
N GLN A 94 1.70 -8.94 11.88
CA GLN A 94 0.59 -9.89 11.96
C GLN A 94 -0.77 -9.17 12.02
N VAL A 95 -0.89 -8.13 12.85
CA VAL A 95 -2.11 -7.31 12.93
C VAL A 95 -2.40 -6.65 11.59
N GLN A 96 -1.37 -6.08 10.95
CA GLN A 96 -1.49 -5.45 9.64
C GLN A 96 -1.96 -6.45 8.56
N GLN A 97 -1.35 -7.63 8.50
CA GLN A 97 -1.70 -8.67 7.53
C GLN A 97 -3.11 -9.20 7.74
N GLN A 98 -3.54 -9.39 8.98
CA GLN A 98 -4.92 -9.79 9.30
C GLN A 98 -5.93 -8.74 8.85
N ALA A 99 -5.63 -7.44 9.08
CA ALA A 99 -6.48 -6.35 8.62
C ALA A 99 -6.56 -6.29 7.09
N MET A 100 -5.42 -6.45 6.39
CA MET A 100 -5.36 -6.50 4.92
C MET A 100 -6.17 -7.68 4.36
N ASN A 101 -6.02 -8.88 4.92
CA ASN A 101 -6.76 -10.07 4.51
C ASN A 101 -8.27 -9.87 4.69
N ARG A 102 -8.69 -9.34 5.84
CA ARG A 102 -10.10 -9.10 6.13
C ARG A 102 -10.70 -8.06 5.20
N LEU A 103 -9.99 -6.96 4.93
CA LEU A 103 -10.42 -5.96 3.96
C LEU A 103 -10.46 -6.56 2.55
N GLY A 104 -9.51 -7.42 2.18
CA GLY A 104 -9.51 -8.11 0.90
C GLY A 104 -10.76 -8.97 0.66
N LEU A 105 -11.30 -9.61 1.70
CA LEU A 105 -12.58 -10.32 1.63
C LEU A 105 -13.75 -9.37 1.35
N VAL A 106 -13.80 -8.21 2.03
CA VAL A 106 -14.80 -7.17 1.79
C VAL A 106 -14.71 -6.67 0.35
N LEU A 107 -13.51 -6.33 -0.12
CA LEU A 107 -13.29 -5.84 -1.49
C LEU A 107 -13.64 -6.91 -2.54
N SER A 108 -13.36 -8.18 -2.26
CA SER A 108 -13.76 -9.30 -3.12
C SER A 108 -15.28 -9.40 -3.24
N TRP A 109 -15.98 -9.29 -2.10
CA TRP A 109 -17.44 -9.27 -2.07
C TRP A 109 -18.01 -8.09 -2.86
N LEU A 110 -17.41 -6.89 -2.69
CA LEU A 110 -17.80 -5.69 -3.43
C LEU A 110 -17.60 -5.87 -4.94
N ALA A 111 -16.45 -6.40 -5.35
CA ALA A 111 -16.12 -6.65 -6.75
C ALA A 111 -17.11 -7.63 -7.41
N GLN A 112 -17.46 -8.72 -6.73
CA GLN A 112 -18.39 -9.74 -7.24
C GLN A 112 -19.80 -9.19 -7.51
N ARG A 113 -20.19 -8.11 -6.82
CA ARG A 113 -21.46 -7.40 -6.99
C ARG A 113 -21.35 -6.18 -7.90
N ASN A 114 -20.22 -6.00 -8.58
CA ASN A 114 -19.95 -4.86 -9.43
C ASN A 114 -20.02 -3.51 -8.68
N LEU A 115 -19.68 -3.49 -7.39
CA LEU A 115 -19.63 -2.28 -6.56
C LEU A 115 -18.30 -1.53 -6.68
N LEU A 116 -17.32 -2.11 -7.39
CA LEU A 116 -16.04 -1.50 -7.70
C LEU A 116 -16.00 -1.11 -9.18
N GLN A 117 -15.74 0.16 -9.45
CA GLN A 117 -15.59 0.69 -10.80
C GLN A 117 -14.12 1.06 -11.06
N ALA A 118 -13.70 0.96 -12.32
CA ALA A 118 -12.37 1.41 -12.72
C ALA A 118 -12.20 2.89 -12.37
N TRP A 119 -11.09 3.22 -11.74
CA TRP A 119 -10.76 4.57 -11.32
C TRP A 119 -9.39 4.96 -11.88
N GLN A 120 -9.22 6.23 -12.19
CA GLN A 120 -7.99 6.81 -12.70
C GLN A 120 -7.70 8.10 -11.94
N ILE A 121 -6.42 8.42 -11.80
CA ILE A 121 -5.99 9.68 -11.21
C ILE A 121 -6.52 10.82 -12.10
N PRO A 122 -7.33 11.76 -11.56
CA PRO A 122 -7.88 12.85 -12.35
C PRO A 122 -6.79 13.78 -12.90
N GLU A 123 -6.99 14.31 -14.10
CA GLU A 123 -6.25 15.46 -14.65
C GLU A 123 -4.72 15.25 -14.79
N VAL A 124 -4.23 14.00 -14.82
CA VAL A 124 -2.81 13.72 -15.12
C VAL A 124 -2.53 14.07 -16.58
N VAL A 125 -1.62 15.04 -16.79
CA VAL A 125 -1.17 15.50 -18.11
C VAL A 125 -0.74 14.31 -18.97
N GLU A 126 -1.42 14.10 -20.09
CA GLU A 126 -1.05 13.06 -21.04
C GLU A 126 0.22 13.48 -21.78
N THR A 127 1.33 12.84 -21.43
CA THR A 127 2.57 12.90 -22.22
C THR A 127 2.90 11.51 -22.77
N PRO A 128 3.45 11.40 -23.99
CA PRO A 128 3.69 10.11 -24.65
C PRO A 128 4.57 9.11 -23.88
N HIS A 129 5.26 9.58 -22.84
CA HIS A 129 6.20 8.79 -22.04
C HIS A 129 5.75 8.57 -20.58
N LEU A 130 4.57 9.08 -20.19
CA LEU A 130 4.05 8.88 -18.84
C LEU A 130 3.33 7.55 -18.72
N ALA A 131 3.91 6.60 -17.98
CA ALA A 131 3.19 5.40 -17.58
C ALA A 131 2.02 5.77 -16.64
N ARG A 132 0.79 5.37 -16.99
CA ARG A 132 -0.37 5.54 -16.11
C ARG A 132 -0.52 4.34 -15.17
N TYR A 133 -1.09 4.59 -14.00
CA TYR A 133 -1.56 3.51 -13.15
C TYR A 133 -2.77 2.82 -13.81
N THR A 134 -2.64 1.53 -14.06
CA THR A 134 -3.74 0.68 -14.55
C THR A 134 -4.27 -0.22 -13.43
N GLY A 135 -5.52 -0.66 -13.56
CA GLY A 135 -6.12 -1.61 -12.61
C GLY A 135 -6.41 -1.03 -11.23
N LEU A 136 -6.61 0.29 -11.13
CA LEU A 136 -7.13 0.93 -9.93
C LEU A 136 -8.66 0.97 -9.96
N PHE A 137 -9.25 0.82 -8.79
CA PHE A 137 -10.69 0.75 -8.60
C PHE A 137 -11.12 1.63 -7.43
N ALA A 138 -12.33 2.17 -7.54
CA ALA A 138 -13.02 2.89 -6.48
C ALA A 138 -14.40 2.29 -6.26
N VAL A 139 -14.95 2.46 -5.06
CA VAL A 139 -16.35 2.11 -4.77
C VAL A 139 -17.28 3.01 -5.59
N ASP A 140 -18.27 2.39 -6.23
CA ASP A 140 -19.41 3.08 -6.83
C ASP A 140 -20.42 3.40 -5.71
N ARG A 141 -20.52 4.69 -5.36
CA ARG A 141 -21.40 5.18 -4.29
C ARG A 141 -22.87 4.87 -4.58
N ASN A 142 -23.32 5.05 -5.81
CA ASN A 142 -24.72 4.86 -6.17
C ASN A 142 -25.11 3.39 -6.04
N ARG A 143 -24.23 2.48 -6.47
CA ARG A 143 -24.47 1.04 -6.32
C ARG A 143 -24.39 0.58 -4.87
N LEU A 144 -23.51 1.17 -4.06
CA LEU A 144 -23.43 0.90 -2.62
C LEU A 144 -24.70 1.33 -1.89
N GLU A 145 -25.24 2.50 -2.22
CA GLU A 145 -26.49 3.02 -1.64
C GLU A 145 -27.71 2.20 -2.05
N ALA A 146 -27.63 1.49 -3.18
CA ALA A 146 -28.68 0.60 -3.68
C ALA A 146 -28.66 -0.81 -3.07
N LEU A 147 -27.73 -1.11 -2.15
CA LEU A 147 -27.69 -2.41 -1.48
C LEU A 147 -28.91 -2.62 -0.58
N ASP A 148 -29.48 -3.81 -0.66
CA ASP A 148 -30.60 -4.22 0.19
C ASP A 148 -30.14 -4.71 1.57
N GLU A 149 -31.10 -5.01 2.44
CA GLU A 149 -30.84 -5.51 3.80
C GLU A 149 -30.05 -6.83 3.80
N ALA A 150 -30.33 -7.73 2.86
CA ALA A 150 -29.66 -9.03 2.78
C ALA A 150 -28.19 -8.87 2.42
N ASP A 151 -27.88 -7.93 1.52
CA ASP A 151 -26.51 -7.56 1.16
C ASP A 151 -25.76 -6.94 2.33
N TRP A 152 -26.36 -5.99 3.06
CA TRP A 152 -25.75 -5.42 4.27
C TRP A 152 -25.51 -6.45 5.35
N PHE A 153 -26.45 -7.39 5.54
CA PHE A 153 -26.28 -8.50 6.47
C PHE A 153 -25.14 -9.43 6.05
N ALA A 154 -25.03 -9.77 4.76
CA ALA A 154 -23.94 -10.58 4.25
C ALA A 154 -22.58 -9.90 4.46
N LEU A 155 -22.51 -8.60 4.24
CA LEU A 155 -21.30 -7.79 4.45
C LEU A 155 -20.92 -7.74 5.94
N HIS A 156 -21.91 -7.61 6.82
CA HIS A 156 -21.71 -7.61 8.27
C HIS A 156 -20.98 -8.86 8.78
N ARG A 157 -21.27 -10.02 8.18
CA ARG A 157 -20.63 -11.31 8.53
C ARG A 157 -19.14 -11.33 8.21
N ILE A 158 -18.67 -10.52 7.27
CA ILE A 158 -17.24 -10.38 6.93
C ILE A 158 -16.60 -9.36 7.86
N MET A 159 -17.20 -8.17 7.96
CA MET A 159 -16.70 -7.05 8.75
C MET A 159 -17.87 -6.23 9.29
N PRO A 160 -17.82 -5.72 10.54
CA PRO A 160 -18.87 -4.85 11.06
C PRO A 160 -19.26 -3.74 10.07
N VAL A 161 -20.56 -3.57 9.81
CA VAL A 161 -21.03 -2.59 8.81
C VAL A 161 -20.53 -1.19 9.14
N SER A 162 -20.48 -0.83 10.43
CA SER A 162 -19.88 0.42 10.89
C SER A 162 -18.44 0.59 10.40
N THR A 163 -17.60 -0.44 10.57
CA THR A 163 -16.21 -0.46 10.09
C THR A 163 -16.14 -0.38 8.56
N VAL A 164 -17.00 -1.12 7.85
CA VAL A 164 -17.03 -1.08 6.38
C VAL A 164 -17.36 0.33 5.88
N LEU A 165 -18.39 0.97 6.45
CA LEU A 165 -18.76 2.34 6.11
C LEU A 165 -17.63 3.33 6.44
N THR A 166 -16.94 3.16 7.56
CA THR A 166 -15.76 3.98 7.89
C THR A 166 -14.66 3.85 6.82
N VAL A 167 -14.32 2.61 6.42
CA VAL A 167 -13.28 2.37 5.42
C VAL A 167 -13.69 2.89 4.04
N VAL A 168 -14.93 2.64 3.62
CA VAL A 168 -15.44 3.12 2.33
C VAL A 168 -15.48 4.65 2.28
N ASN A 169 -15.94 5.31 3.35
CA ASN A 169 -15.94 6.77 3.42
C ASN A 169 -14.52 7.33 3.42
N ALA A 170 -13.60 6.75 4.19
CA ALA A 170 -12.20 7.16 4.18
C ALA A 170 -11.58 7.00 2.77
N HIS A 171 -11.86 5.88 2.09
CA HIS A 171 -11.47 5.65 0.70
C HIS A 171 -12.02 6.75 -0.23
N LEU A 172 -13.33 6.95 -0.26
CA LEU A 172 -13.99 7.92 -1.14
C LEU A 172 -13.48 9.35 -0.90
N SER A 173 -13.38 9.77 0.36
CA SER A 173 -12.84 11.08 0.73
C SER A 173 -11.35 11.24 0.38
N SER A 174 -10.60 10.14 0.33
CA SER A 174 -9.17 10.18 -0.01
C SER A 174 -8.90 10.39 -1.50
N LEU A 175 -9.86 10.08 -2.38
CA LEU A 175 -9.68 10.14 -3.83
C LEU A 175 -9.36 11.57 -4.31
N ASP A 176 -9.96 12.58 -3.70
CA ASP A 176 -9.71 13.98 -4.03
C ASP A 176 -8.27 14.43 -3.74
N HIS A 177 -7.57 13.77 -2.82
CA HIS A 177 -6.15 14.06 -2.58
C HIS A 177 -5.28 13.78 -3.81
N ALA A 178 -5.76 13.01 -4.78
CA ALA A 178 -5.01 12.67 -5.99
C ALA A 178 -4.73 13.91 -6.85
N ARG A 179 -5.56 14.95 -6.74
CA ARG A 179 -5.40 16.24 -7.44
C ARG A 179 -4.08 16.95 -7.08
N VAL A 180 -3.52 16.68 -5.90
CA VAL A 180 -2.23 17.28 -5.47
C VAL A 180 -1.09 16.92 -6.42
N PHE A 181 -1.20 15.79 -7.12
CA PHE A 181 -0.18 15.35 -8.07
C PHE A 181 -0.10 16.25 -9.30
N ASN A 182 -1.17 16.98 -9.64
CA ASN A 182 -1.20 17.86 -10.80
C ASN A 182 -0.42 19.16 -10.54
N LEU A 183 -0.55 19.72 -9.34
CA LEU A 183 0.19 20.91 -8.92
C LEU A 183 1.70 20.68 -9.00
N HIS A 184 2.17 19.54 -8.48
CA HIS A 184 3.59 19.21 -8.45
C HIS A 184 4.15 18.77 -9.81
N SER A 185 3.31 18.22 -10.71
CA SER A 185 3.74 17.87 -12.08
C SER A 185 4.03 19.08 -12.97
N SER A 186 3.47 20.25 -12.62
CA SER A 186 3.71 21.51 -13.34
C SER A 186 5.03 22.16 -12.91
N ASP A 187 5.40 22.01 -11.63
CA ASP A 187 6.64 22.55 -11.05
C ASP A 187 7.84 21.63 -11.31
N MET A 188 7.62 20.32 -11.32
CA MET A 188 8.61 19.35 -11.76
C MET A 188 8.65 19.32 -13.28
N GLY A 189 9.53 20.11 -13.90
CA GLY A 189 9.92 19.87 -15.29
C GLY A 189 10.29 18.41 -15.47
N LEU A 190 9.42 17.62 -16.09
CA LEU A 190 9.44 16.15 -16.16
C LEU A 190 10.72 15.56 -16.80
N ALA A 191 11.66 16.40 -17.22
CA ALA A 191 12.99 16.04 -17.69
C ALA A 191 13.96 15.55 -16.58
N SER A 192 13.64 15.73 -15.29
CA SER A 192 14.55 15.41 -14.17
C SER A 192 14.13 14.19 -13.33
N VAL A 193 13.03 13.51 -13.66
CA VAL A 193 12.58 12.32 -12.92
C VAL A 193 13.55 11.18 -13.17
N ARG A 194 14.40 10.88 -12.18
CA ARG A 194 15.23 9.68 -12.18
C ARG A 194 14.30 8.46 -12.15
N HIS A 195 14.21 7.74 -13.26
CA HIS A 195 13.53 6.46 -13.31
C HIS A 195 14.13 5.52 -12.27
N ILE A 196 13.37 5.19 -11.23
CA ILE A 196 13.66 4.00 -10.42
C ILE A 196 13.28 2.82 -11.33
N ASN A 197 14.30 2.15 -11.87
CA ASN A 197 14.12 1.07 -12.82
C ASN A 197 13.39 -0.11 -12.14
N PRO A 198 12.16 -0.47 -12.58
CA PRO A 198 11.39 -1.55 -11.95
C PRO A 198 11.95 -2.95 -12.26
N ASP A 199 12.93 -3.07 -13.16
CA ASP A 199 13.52 -4.33 -13.64
C ASP A 199 14.92 -4.64 -13.07
N MET A 200 15.23 -4.20 -11.84
CA MET A 200 16.39 -4.73 -11.10
C MET A 200 16.09 -6.18 -10.65
N ARG A 201 16.06 -7.11 -11.61
CA ARG A 201 16.38 -8.52 -11.33
C ARG A 201 17.86 -8.57 -10.96
N PRO A 202 18.27 -9.39 -9.97
CA PRO A 202 19.69 -9.65 -9.78
C PRO A 202 20.25 -10.15 -11.11
N ARG A 203 21.38 -9.58 -11.54
CA ARG A 203 22.12 -10.14 -12.67
C ARG A 203 22.58 -11.52 -12.20
N ASP A 204 22.08 -12.55 -12.86
CA ASP A 204 22.66 -13.87 -12.78
C ASP A 204 24.11 -13.78 -13.29
N GLY A 205 25.08 -14.01 -12.40
CA GLY A 205 26.47 -14.29 -12.74
C GLY A 205 27.46 -13.13 -12.62
N GLU A 206 28.67 -13.50 -12.16
CA GLU A 206 29.90 -12.72 -11.88
C GLU A 206 29.96 -12.16 -10.44
N LEU A 207 30.65 -12.76 -9.46
CA LEU A 207 31.76 -13.73 -9.37
C LEU A 207 31.60 -14.60 -8.11
#